data_AF-A0A967EHM2-F1
#
_entry.id   AF-A0A967EHM2-F1
#
_cell.length_a   1.000
_cell.length_b   1.000
_cell.length_c   1.000
_cell.angle_alpha   90.00
_cell.angle_beta   90.00
_cell.angle_gamma   90.00
#
_symmetry.space_group_name_H-M   'P 1'
#
loop_
_entity.id
_entity.type
_entity.pdbx_description
1 polymer ?
#
loop_
_entity_poly.entity_id
_entity_poly.type
_entity_poly.pdbx_seq_one_letter_code
_entity_poly.pdbx_strand_id
1 'polypeptide(L)'
;MRPRLFSSKLTPARRRLYRSVLAFFVLVFLAMIWPVVTLFSHARPLILGMPFFLFYLAVLLVGSFLVLLSLYLWEDRTGASSDPEEDSP
;
A
#
# COMPACT_ATOMS: atom_id res chain seq x y z
N MET A 1 -17.39 25.30 -2.13
CA MET A 1 -16.82 23.98 -1.79
C MET A 1 -15.30 24.10 -1.71
N ARG A 2 -14.72 24.14 -0.51
CA ARG A 2 -13.26 24.22 -0.32
C ARG A 2 -12.72 22.80 -0.13
N PRO A 3 -11.85 22.29 -1.01
CA PRO A 3 -11.25 20.99 -0.81
C PRO A 3 -10.23 21.08 0.34
N ARG A 4 -10.60 20.55 1.51
CA ARG A 4 -9.71 20.35 2.67
C ARG A 4 -8.72 19.22 2.35
N LEU A 5 -7.74 19.45 1.47
CA LEU A 5 -6.87 18.37 0.96
C LEU A 5 -5.52 18.21 1.66
N PHE A 6 -5.09 19.13 2.51
CA PHE A 6 -3.77 19.01 3.15
C PHE A 6 -3.79 19.50 4.60
N SER A 7 -4.16 18.60 5.52
CA SER A 7 -3.85 18.77 6.94
C SER A 7 -2.40 18.37 7.17
N SER A 8 -1.50 19.35 7.09
CA SER A 8 -0.05 19.23 7.32
C SER A 8 0.29 19.07 8.81
N LYS A 9 -0.32 18.11 9.49
CA LYS A 9 0.10 17.65 10.83
C LYS A 9 0.25 16.13 10.84
N LEU A 10 1.23 15.62 10.07
CA LEU A 10 1.65 14.23 10.22
C LEU A 10 2.46 14.08 11.52
N THR A 11 1.82 13.56 12.55
CA THR A 11 2.45 13.06 13.78
C THR A 11 3.64 12.16 13.43
N PRO A 12 4.77 12.19 14.16
CA PRO A 12 5.98 11.40 13.83
C PRO A 12 5.70 9.89 13.66
N ALA A 13 4.72 9.35 14.38
CA ALA A 13 4.25 7.98 14.23
C ALA A 13 3.61 7.72 12.84
N ARG A 14 2.76 8.63 12.34
CA ARG A 14 2.19 8.57 10.99
C ARG A 14 3.29 8.57 9.93
N ARG A 15 4.30 9.44 10.08
CA ARG A 15 5.40 9.56 9.12
C ARG A 15 6.17 8.23 8.92
N ARG A 16 6.32 7.43 9.97
CA ARG A 16 6.97 6.11 9.88
C ARG A 16 6.10 5.11 9.11
N LEU A 17 4.79 5.11 9.34
CA LEU A 17 3.84 4.24 8.63
C LEU A 17 3.81 4.56 7.13
N TYR A 18 3.67 5.85 6.78
CA TYR A 18 3.71 6.31 5.39
C TYR A 18 5.05 6.00 4.72
N ARG A 19 6.17 6.09 5.44
CA ARG A 19 7.48 5.66 4.94
C ARG A 19 7.54 4.15 4.67
N SER A 20 6.95 3.32 5.53
CA SER A 20 6.87 1.87 5.32
C SER A 20 6.03 1.52 4.11
N VAL A 21 4.87 2.18 3.92
CA VAL A 21 4.03 2.01 2.73
C VAL A 21 4.78 2.45 1.47
N LEU A 22 5.46 3.60 1.51
CA LEU A 22 6.28 4.08 0.39
C LEU A 22 7.40 3.09 0.06
N ALA A 23 8.13 2.60 1.07
CA ALA A 23 9.19 1.62 0.86
C ALA A 23 8.65 0.31 0.25
N PHE A 24 7.47 -0.14 0.68
CA PHE A 24 6.79 -1.29 0.07
C PHE A 24 6.51 -1.06 -1.42
N PHE A 25 5.94 0.08 -1.79
CA PHE A 25 5.67 0.39 -3.20
C PHE A 25 6.95 0.55 -4.03
N VAL A 26 8.00 1.13 -3.46
CA VAL A 26 9.32 1.19 -4.13
C VAL A 26 9.86 -0.21 -4.36
N LEU A 27 9.70 -1.13 -3.42
CA LEU A 27 10.08 -2.54 -3.59
C LEU A 27 9.25 -3.24 -4.66
N VAL A 28 7.93 -3.06 -4.68
CA VAL A 28 7.03 -3.58 -5.74
C VAL A 28 7.44 -3.04 -7.11
N PHE A 29 7.81 -1.76 -7.19
CA PHE A 29 8.26 -1.13 -8.41
C PHE A 29 9.61 -1.68 -8.88
N LEU A 30 10.58 -1.85 -7.97
CA LEU A 30 11.86 -2.51 -8.26
C LEU A 30 11.66 -3.96 -8.71
N ALA A 31 10.69 -4.66 -8.11
CA ALA A 31 10.28 -6.01 -8.49
C ALA A 31 9.70 -6.09 -9.91
N MET A 32 9.11 -5.00 -10.41
CA MET A 32 8.65 -4.87 -11.80
C MET A 32 9.75 -4.42 -12.77
N ILE A 33 10.92 -4.00 -12.29
CA ILE A 33 12.04 -3.58 -13.12
C ILE A 33 12.96 -4.77 -13.42
N TRP A 34 13.60 -4.73 -14.60
CA TRP A 34 14.66 -5.66 -14.99
C TRP A 34 15.79 -5.63 -13.94
N PRO A 35 16.23 -6.76 -13.35
CA PRO A 35 16.21 -8.13 -13.91
C PRO A 35 15.19 -9.08 -13.28
N VAL A 36 14.38 -8.62 -12.33
CA VAL A 36 13.46 -9.49 -11.56
C VAL A 36 12.43 -10.12 -12.50
N VAL A 37 11.89 -9.34 -13.43
CA VAL A 37 10.95 -9.81 -14.46
C VAL A 37 11.58 -10.85 -15.40
N THR A 38 12.87 -10.72 -15.74
CA THR A 38 13.54 -11.66 -16.63
C THR A 38 13.93 -12.97 -15.97
N LEU A 39 14.07 -12.99 -14.64
CA LEU A 39 14.29 -14.24 -13.90
C LEU A 39 13.01 -15.10 -13.85
N PHE A 40 11.84 -14.47 -13.97
CA PHE A 40 10.52 -15.12 -13.91
C PHE A 40 9.82 -15.26 -15.26
N SER A 41 10.50 -14.94 -16.37
CA SER A 41 9.97 -15.07 -17.74
C SER A 41 9.81 -16.51 -18.23
N HIS A 42 10.20 -17.49 -17.42
CA HIS A 42 10.11 -18.90 -17.76
C HIS A 42 8.67 -19.40 -17.56
N ALA A 43 8.06 -19.96 -18.61
CA ALA A 43 6.69 -20.48 -18.61
C ALA A 43 6.47 -21.72 -17.72
N ARG A 44 7.53 -22.23 -17.09
CA ARG A 44 7.52 -23.37 -16.15
C ARG A 44 8.35 -22.93 -14.94
N PRO A 45 7.88 -23.15 -13.69
CA PRO A 45 6.79 -24.02 -13.26
C PRO A 45 5.40 -23.38 -13.27
N LEU A 46 4.36 -24.23 -13.31
CA LEU A 46 2.97 -23.82 -13.14
C LEU A 46 2.62 -23.87 -11.64
N ILE A 47 2.06 -22.78 -11.10
CA ILE A 47 1.57 -22.70 -9.72
C ILE A 47 0.05 -22.57 -9.78
N LEU A 48 -0.69 -23.48 -9.12
CA LEU A 48 -2.17 -23.54 -9.16
C LEU A 48 -2.76 -23.59 -10.59
N GLY A 49 -2.02 -24.19 -11.55
CA GLY A 49 -2.44 -24.25 -12.96
C GLY A 49 -2.19 -22.95 -13.75
N MET A 50 -1.59 -21.93 -13.14
CA MET A 50 -1.21 -20.67 -13.79
C MET A 50 0.32 -20.56 -13.98
N PRO A 51 0.80 -19.91 -15.06
CA PRO A 51 2.20 -19.54 -15.21
C PRO A 51 2.74 -18.79 -14.00
N PHE A 52 3.97 -19.11 -13.57
CA PHE A 52 4.62 -18.48 -12.42
C PHE A 52 4.55 -16.95 -12.47
N PHE A 53 4.75 -16.36 -13.65
CA PHE A 53 4.68 -14.92 -13.85
C PHE A 53 3.31 -14.32 -13.48
N LEU A 54 2.21 -14.99 -13.83
CA LEU A 54 0.86 -14.53 -13.47
C LEU A 54 0.61 -14.66 -11.97
N PHE A 55 1.07 -15.76 -11.35
CA PHE A 55 0.99 -15.92 -9.90
C PHE A 55 1.78 -14.82 -9.17
N TYR A 56 2.98 -14.52 -9.64
CA TYR A 56 3.82 -13.45 -9.10
C TYR A 56 3.15 -12.08 -9.16
N LEU A 57 2.58 -11.73 -10.32
CA LEU A 57 1.81 -10.49 -10.49
C LEU A 57 0.59 -10.45 -9.56
N ALA A 58 -0.14 -11.57 -9.42
CA ALA A 58 -1.28 -11.65 -8.52
C ALA A 58 -0.87 -11.43 -7.06
N VAL A 59 0.26 -12.00 -6.62
CA VAL A 59 0.79 -11.79 -5.25
C VAL A 59 1.16 -10.33 -5.02
N LEU A 60 1.85 -9.68 -5.97
CA LEU A 60 2.16 -8.25 -5.86
C LEU A 60 0.91 -7.38 -5.81
N LEU A 61 -0.10 -7.71 -6.62
CA LEU A 61 -1.38 -7.01 -6.67
C LEU A 61 -2.14 -7.14 -5.34
N VAL A 62 -2.32 -8.37 -4.85
CA VAL A 62 -2.99 -8.65 -3.58
C VAL A 62 -2.21 -8.02 -2.41
N GLY A 63 -0.88 -8.10 -2.42
CA GLY A 63 -0.04 -7.45 -1.41
C GLY A 63 -0.22 -5.93 -1.39
N SER A 64 -0.22 -5.29 -2.56
CA SER A 64 -0.46 -3.84 -2.68
C SER A 64 -1.84 -3.45 -2.18
N PHE A 65 -2.86 -4.24 -2.53
CA PHE A 65 -4.22 -4.04 -2.03
C PHE A 65 -4.29 -4.15 -0.50
N LEU A 66 -3.70 -5.19 0.09
CA LEU A 66 -3.68 -5.39 1.54
C LEU A 66 -2.93 -4.28 2.29
N VAL A 67 -1.84 -3.76 1.73
CA VAL A 67 -1.10 -2.64 2.32
C VAL A 67 -1.96 -1.37 2.33
N LEU A 68 -2.66 -1.06 1.23
CA LEU A 68 -3.58 0.07 1.18
C LEU A 68 -4.77 -0.12 2.10
N LEU A 69 -5.35 -1.32 2.13
CA LEU A 69 -6.47 -1.65 2.99
C LEU A 69 -6.08 -1.49 4.46
N SER A 70 -4.92 -2.02 4.85
CA SER A 70 -4.39 -1.86 6.21
C SER A 70 -4.15 -0.39 6.56
N LEU A 71 -3.58 0.39 5.62
CA LEU A 71 -3.42 1.83 5.79
C LEU A 71 -4.78 2.53 5.99
N TYR A 72 -5.78 2.18 5.18
CA TYR A 72 -7.12 2.74 5.26
C TYR A 72 -7.81 2.41 6.59
N LEU A 73 -7.81 1.14 7.02
CA LEU A 73 -8.38 0.75 8.32
C LEU A 73 -7.65 1.40 9.49
N TRP A 74 -6.35 1.61 9.38
CA TRP A 74 -5.57 2.28 10.43
C TRP A 74 -5.86 3.78 10.49
N GLU A 75 -6.00 4.42 9.34
CA GLU A 75 -6.38 5.82 9.21
C GLU A 75 -7.79 6.05 9.77
N ASP A 76 -8.76 5.18 9.47
CA ASP A 76 -10.14 5.21 9.96
C ASP A 76 -10.22 5.12 11.50
N ARG A 77 -9.52 4.14 12.10
CA ARG A 77 -9.46 3.99 13.56
C ARG A 77 -8.77 5.15 14.27
N THR A 78 -7.80 5.78 13.62
CA THR A 78 -7.04 6.90 14.20
C THR A 78 -7.78 8.24 14.02
N GLY A 79 -8.54 8.39 12.92
CA GLY A 79 -9.35 9.59 12.64
C GLY A 79 -10.54 9.74 13.59
N ALA A 80 -11.18 8.63 13.98
CA ALA A 80 -12.31 8.63 14.92
C ALA A 80 -11.94 9.12 16.34
N SER A 81 -10.66 9.06 16.72
CA SER A 81 -10.19 9.49 18.06
C SER A 81 -9.83 10.98 18.18
N SER A 82 -9.87 11.74 17.09
CA SER A 82 -9.41 13.14 17.04
C SER A 82 -10.51 14.19 16.90
N ASP A 83 -11.77 13.80 17.11
CA ASP A 83 -12.93 14.69 17.02
C ASP A 83 -13.58 14.92 18.41
N PRO A 84 -12.94 15.63 19.35
CA PRO A 84 -13.65 16.20 20.49
C PRO A 84 -14.27 17.53 20.05
N GLU A 85 -15.61 17.55 19.95
CA GLU A 85 -16.45 18.74 20.12
C GLU A 85 -16.16 19.93 19.20
N GLU A 86 -16.47 19.82 17.91
CA GLU A 86 -16.88 20.99 17.11
C GLU A 86 -18.39 21.23 17.35
N ASP A 87 -18.77 21.77 18.51
CA ASP A 87 -19.89 22.74 18.69
C ASP A 87 -20.21 22.98 20.18
N SER A 88 -19.81 24.14 20.69
CA SER A 88 -20.60 24.84 21.71
C SER A 88 -20.40 26.34 21.47
N PRO A 89 -21.37 27.03 20.81
CA PRO A 89 -21.39 28.48 20.73
C PRO A 89 -21.71 29.14 22.08
#